data_AF-A0A1A8PH85-F1
#
_entry.id   AF-A0A1A8PH85-F1
#
_cell.length_a   1.000
_cell.length_b   1.000
_cell.length_c   1.000
_cell.angle_alpha   90.00
_cell.angle_beta   90.00
_cell.angle_gamma   90.00
#
_symmetry.space_group_name_H-M   'P 1'
#
loop_
_entity.id
_entity.type
_entity.pdbx_description
1 polymer ?
#
loop_
_entity_poly.entity_id
_entity_poly.type
_entity_poly.pdbx_seq_one_letter_code
_entity_poly.pdbx_strand_id
1 'polypeptide(L)'
;KKMGENFMESLKDGVLLCELINVLQPGSVRKINRSSQNWHQLENIGNFVRAITDYGLKPHDIFEANDLFENVNHTQVQCTLIALAGMAKSKGFHSRYDLGVKYAEKQQRHFAPEKLMEGRNIIGLQMGTNKLASQKGMTSYGTRRHLYDAKIGMDNPMDQSTISLQMGTNKGASQA
;
A
#
# COMPACT_ATOMS: atom_id res chain seq x y z
N LYS A 1 -14.85 23.34 23.56
CA LYS A 1 -15.84 24.06 22.75
C LYS A 1 -17.06 23.17 22.57
N LYS A 2 -18.28 23.70 22.74
CA LYS A 2 -19.50 22.96 22.41
C LYS A 2 -19.68 23.04 20.90
N MET A 3 -19.86 21.90 20.24
CA MET A 3 -20.24 21.89 18.81
C MET A 3 -21.71 22.30 18.69
N GLY A 4 -22.08 22.95 17.58
CA GLY A 4 -23.49 23.24 17.27
C GLY A 4 -24.29 21.95 17.07
N GLU A 5 -25.61 22.07 16.93
CA GLU A 5 -26.46 20.88 16.72
C GLU A 5 -26.12 20.13 15.43
N ASN A 6 -25.66 20.85 14.40
CA ASN A 6 -25.16 20.26 13.17
C ASN A 6 -23.62 20.24 13.15
N PHE A 7 -23.07 19.03 13.24
CA PHE A 7 -21.63 18.79 13.21
C PHE A 7 -20.96 19.35 11.96
N MET A 8 -21.54 19.10 10.77
CA MET A 8 -20.93 19.51 9.49
C MET A 8 -20.93 21.02 9.31
N GLU A 9 -22.01 21.67 9.72
CA GLU A 9 -22.12 23.13 9.66
C GLU A 9 -21.08 23.82 10.55
N SER A 10 -20.77 23.22 11.70
CA SER A 10 -19.74 23.75 12.62
C SER A 10 -18.31 23.68 12.04
N LEU A 11 -18.06 22.81 11.06
CA LEU A 11 -16.76 22.68 10.40
C LEU A 11 -16.64 23.54 9.14
N LYS A 12 -17.77 24.02 8.60
CA LYS A 12 -17.87 24.66 7.29
C LYS A 12 -17.06 25.95 7.17
N ASP A 13 -16.87 26.68 8.26
CA ASP A 13 -16.04 27.89 8.28
C ASP A 13 -14.52 27.61 8.24
N GLY A 14 -14.13 26.34 8.41
CA GLY A 14 -12.75 25.87 8.45
C GLY A 14 -11.95 26.31 9.70
N VAL A 15 -12.56 27.06 10.62
CA VAL A 15 -11.87 27.61 11.80
C VAL A 15 -11.51 26.49 12.78
N LEU A 16 -12.48 25.63 13.09
CA LEU A 16 -12.25 24.48 13.99
C LEU A 16 -11.22 23.50 13.42
N LEU A 17 -11.20 23.31 12.10
CA LEU A 17 -10.24 22.45 11.42
C LEU A 17 -8.82 23.00 11.54
N CYS A 18 -8.63 24.29 11.27
CA CYS A 18 -7.33 24.95 11.43
C CYS A 18 -6.86 24.96 12.89
N GLU A 19 -7.76 25.17 13.84
CA GLU A 19 -7.44 25.07 15.27
C GLU A 19 -7.05 23.64 15.67
N LEU A 20 -7.76 22.63 15.16
CA LEU A 20 -7.48 21.22 15.41
C LEU A 20 -6.05 20.85 14.98
N ILE A 21 -5.66 21.17 13.75
CA ILE A 21 -4.31 20.81 13.28
C ILE A 21 -3.22 21.59 14.03
N ASN A 22 -3.48 22.83 14.44
CA ASN A 22 -2.55 23.60 15.28
C ASN A 22 -2.38 23.02 16.69
N VAL A 23 -3.38 22.31 17.23
CA VAL A 23 -3.24 21.55 18.49
C VAL A 23 -2.36 20.32 18.28
N LEU A 24 -2.49 19.64 17.15
CA LEU A 24 -1.71 18.44 16.83
C LEU A 24 -0.26 18.76 16.42
N GLN A 25 -0.07 19.84 15.68
CA GLN A 25 1.22 20.35 15.24
C GLN A 25 1.20 21.89 15.29
N PRO A 26 1.80 22.49 16.32
CA PRO A 26 1.83 23.94 16.47
C PRO A 26 2.46 24.63 15.25
N GLY A 27 1.80 25.67 14.76
CA GLY A 27 2.29 26.47 13.63
C GLY A 27 1.93 25.93 12.24
N SER A 28 1.18 24.82 12.14
CA SER A 28 0.68 24.28 10.87
C SER A 28 -0.16 25.27 10.06
N VAL A 29 -1.00 26.07 10.72
CA VAL A 29 -1.77 27.15 10.09
C VAL A 29 -1.46 28.47 10.80
N ARG A 30 -0.78 29.38 10.09
CA ARG A 30 -0.30 30.66 10.65
C ARG A 30 -1.41 31.68 10.91
N LYS A 31 -2.39 31.78 10.02
CA LYS A 31 -3.49 32.74 10.10
C LYS A 31 -4.82 32.02 9.84
N ILE A 32 -5.79 32.23 10.72
CA ILE A 32 -7.13 31.67 10.61
C ILE A 32 -8.11 32.82 10.41
N ASN A 33 -8.84 32.79 9.31
CA ASN A 33 -9.83 33.81 9.00
C ASN A 33 -11.14 33.52 9.74
N ARG A 34 -11.75 34.52 10.39
CA ARG A 34 -13.02 34.36 11.15
C ARG A 34 -14.20 35.10 10.54
N SER A 35 -14.04 35.65 9.33
CA SER A 35 -15.12 36.38 8.67
C SER A 35 -16.18 35.42 8.10
N SER A 36 -17.38 35.92 7.86
CA SER A 36 -18.44 35.19 7.17
C SER A 36 -18.27 35.09 5.64
N GLN A 37 -17.20 35.64 5.06
CA GLN A 37 -16.99 35.63 3.61
C GLN A 37 -16.61 34.23 3.10
N ASN A 38 -17.30 33.77 2.04
CA ASN A 38 -17.13 32.42 1.49
C ASN A 38 -15.68 32.07 1.13
N TRP A 39 -14.94 33.00 0.52
CA TRP A 39 -13.56 32.76 0.11
C TRP A 39 -12.61 32.59 1.32
N HIS A 40 -12.87 33.26 2.44
CA HIS A 40 -12.12 33.06 3.68
C HIS A 40 -12.37 31.68 4.30
N GLN A 41 -13.60 31.17 4.20
CA GLN A 41 -13.95 29.82 4.66
C GLN A 41 -13.26 28.76 3.80
N LEU A 42 -13.33 28.89 2.47
CA LEU A 42 -12.59 28.04 1.54
C LEU A 42 -11.08 28.10 1.76
N GLU A 43 -10.52 29.28 2.02
CA GLU A 43 -9.09 29.44 2.33
C GLU A 43 -8.70 28.69 3.61
N ASN A 44 -9.51 28.77 4.68
CA ASN A 44 -9.26 28.02 5.90
C ASN A 44 -9.28 26.50 5.64
N ILE A 45 -10.30 26.00 4.92
CA ILE A 45 -10.39 24.56 4.60
C ILE A 45 -9.18 24.13 3.77
N GLY A 46 -8.78 24.91 2.76
CA GLY A 46 -7.59 24.65 1.95
C GLY A 46 -6.27 24.72 2.75
N ASN A 47 -6.18 25.59 3.76
CA ASN A 47 -5.05 25.64 4.69
C ASN A 47 -4.99 24.36 5.54
N PHE A 48 -6.12 23.89 6.03
CA PHE A 48 -6.22 22.64 6.78
C PHE A 48 -5.81 21.42 5.93
N VAL A 49 -6.34 21.30 4.71
CA VAL A 49 -6.02 20.21 3.76
C VAL A 49 -4.52 20.12 3.49
N ARG A 50 -3.86 21.26 3.26
CA ARG A 50 -2.40 21.32 3.13
C ARG A 50 -1.69 20.89 4.41
N ALA A 51 -2.12 21.42 5.55
CA ALA A 51 -1.51 21.11 6.84
C ALA A 51 -1.58 19.63 7.22
N ILE A 52 -2.70 18.94 6.94
CA ILE A 52 -2.82 17.49 7.22
C ILE A 52 -2.03 16.64 6.23
N THR A 53 -1.83 17.12 5.00
CA THR A 53 -0.93 16.49 4.03
C THR A 53 0.51 16.52 4.55
N ASP A 54 0.97 17.69 5.00
CA ASP A 54 2.30 17.86 5.63
C ASP A 54 2.41 17.10 6.97
N TYR A 55 1.30 16.92 7.67
CA TYR A 55 1.24 16.09 8.86
C TYR A 55 1.44 14.59 8.54
N GLY A 56 1.29 14.17 7.29
CA GLY A 56 1.58 12.81 6.84
C GLY A 56 0.36 11.97 6.48
N LEU A 57 -0.82 12.58 6.31
CA LEU A 57 -1.95 11.87 5.71
C LEU A 57 -1.68 11.61 4.24
N LYS A 58 -2.14 10.46 3.75
CA LYS A 58 -2.00 10.11 2.34
C LYS A 58 -3.09 10.82 1.53
N PRO A 59 -2.82 11.23 0.27
CA PRO A 59 -3.79 11.97 -0.53
C PRO A 59 -5.16 11.30 -0.69
N HIS A 60 -5.23 9.96 -0.70
CA HIS A 60 -6.50 9.23 -0.78
C HIS A 60 -7.36 9.29 0.49
N ASP A 61 -6.75 9.62 1.63
CA ASP A 61 -7.46 9.77 2.90
C ASP A 61 -7.97 11.21 3.11
N ILE A 62 -7.70 12.13 2.18
CA ILE A 62 -7.94 13.57 2.34
C ILE A 62 -9.14 14.01 1.49
N PHE A 63 -10.05 14.80 2.08
CA PHE A 63 -11.19 15.39 1.39
C PHE A 63 -10.81 16.68 0.64
N GLU A 64 -11.62 17.06 -0.34
CA GLU A 64 -11.47 18.31 -1.10
C GLU A 64 -12.26 19.46 -0.47
N ALA A 65 -11.82 20.71 -0.61
CA ALA A 65 -12.50 21.84 0.03
C ALA A 65 -14.01 21.94 -0.27
N ASN A 66 -14.41 21.53 -1.48
CA ASN A 66 -15.82 21.51 -1.92
C ASN A 66 -16.64 20.41 -1.22
N ASP A 67 -16.03 19.30 -0.81
CA ASP A 67 -16.73 18.21 -0.10
C ASP A 67 -17.41 18.70 1.16
N LEU A 68 -16.75 19.62 1.86
CA LEU A 68 -17.24 20.26 3.07
C LEU A 68 -18.03 21.54 2.78
N PHE A 69 -17.52 22.41 1.90
CA PHE A 69 -18.13 23.72 1.66
C PHE A 69 -19.47 23.64 0.92
N GLU A 70 -19.57 22.80 -0.10
CA GLU A 70 -20.80 22.60 -0.89
C GLU A 70 -21.60 21.39 -0.41
N ASN A 71 -21.18 20.74 0.69
CA ASN A 71 -21.80 19.52 1.23
C ASN A 71 -21.84 18.35 0.23
N VAL A 72 -20.84 18.25 -0.66
CA VAL A 72 -20.81 17.23 -1.71
C VAL A 72 -20.52 15.84 -1.14
N ASN A 73 -19.60 15.72 -0.16
CA ASN A 73 -19.17 14.43 0.35
C ASN A 73 -18.77 14.48 1.83
N HIS A 74 -19.79 14.49 2.69
CA HIS A 74 -19.63 14.42 4.14
C HIS A 74 -18.91 13.15 4.63
N THR A 75 -19.09 12.03 3.92
CA THR A 75 -18.44 10.76 4.28
C THR A 75 -16.92 10.88 4.17
N GLN A 76 -16.41 11.49 3.09
CA GLN A 76 -14.97 11.69 2.93
C GLN A 76 -14.40 12.59 4.02
N VAL A 77 -15.11 13.66 4.40
CA VAL A 77 -14.70 14.54 5.52
C VAL A 77 -14.57 13.74 6.83
N GLN A 78 -15.55 12.88 7.13
CA GLN A 78 -15.50 12.02 8.33
C GLN A 78 -14.33 11.03 8.26
N CYS A 79 -14.12 10.37 7.12
CA CYS A 79 -13.01 9.46 6.91
C CYS A 79 -11.66 10.14 7.14
N THR A 80 -11.47 11.36 6.62
CA THR A 80 -10.24 12.14 6.82
C THR A 80 -10.00 12.48 8.29
N LEU A 81 -11.04 12.84 9.05
CA LEU A 81 -10.89 13.14 10.48
C LEU A 81 -10.53 11.89 11.30
N ILE A 82 -11.09 10.72 10.95
CA ILE A 82 -10.74 9.44 11.58
C ILE A 82 -9.29 9.04 11.24
N ALA A 83 -8.89 9.20 9.97
CA ALA A 83 -7.52 8.95 9.52
C ALA A 83 -6.53 9.88 10.25
N LEU A 84 -6.87 11.17 10.42
CA LEU A 84 -6.08 12.14 11.16
C LEU A 84 -5.91 11.74 12.63
N ALA A 85 -6.97 11.24 13.28
CA ALA A 85 -6.87 10.74 14.65
C ALA A 85 -5.91 9.55 14.76
N GLY A 86 -5.97 8.59 13.81
CA GLY A 86 -5.02 7.49 13.73
C GLY A 86 -3.58 7.94 13.49
N MET A 87 -3.37 8.93 12.63
CA MET A 87 -2.05 9.51 12.37
C MET A 87 -1.49 10.21 13.61
N ALA A 88 -2.32 10.98 14.31
CA ALA A 88 -1.94 11.68 15.54
C ALA A 88 -1.47 10.70 16.62
N LYS A 89 -2.20 9.59 16.81
CA LYS A 89 -1.76 8.50 17.71
C LYS A 89 -0.41 7.93 17.32
N SER A 90 -0.18 7.76 16.03
CA SER A 90 1.08 7.22 15.50
C SER A 90 2.27 8.13 15.80
N LYS A 91 2.04 9.44 15.84
CA LYS A 91 3.01 10.47 16.26
C LYS A 91 3.08 10.67 17.79
N GLY A 92 2.41 9.84 18.59
CA GLY A 92 2.47 9.90 20.05
C GLY A 92 1.51 10.91 20.70
N PHE A 93 0.51 11.40 19.96
CA PHE A 93 -0.56 12.20 20.56
C PHE A 93 -1.55 11.28 21.31
N HIS A 94 -1.67 11.46 22.62
CA HIS A 94 -2.53 10.65 23.46
C HIS A 94 -3.82 11.42 23.78
N SER A 95 -4.94 10.97 23.23
CA SER A 95 -6.27 11.46 23.59
C SER A 95 -6.89 10.59 24.69
N ARG A 96 -7.77 11.17 25.51
CA ARG A 96 -8.58 10.40 26.47
C ARG A 96 -9.51 9.39 25.80
N TYR A 97 -9.91 9.67 24.56
CA TYR A 97 -10.78 8.81 23.77
C TYR A 97 -9.98 8.18 22.63
N ASP A 98 -10.05 6.86 22.55
CA ASP A 98 -9.30 6.10 21.56
C ASP A 98 -10.08 6.09 20.23
N LEU A 99 -9.71 6.97 19.30
CA LEU A 99 -10.33 7.09 17.97
C LEU A 99 -9.33 6.79 16.84
N GLY A 100 -9.67 5.87 15.92
CA GLY A 100 -8.79 5.46 14.81
C GLY A 100 -7.73 4.43 15.19
N VAL A 101 -7.08 3.82 14.19
CA VAL A 101 -6.04 2.79 14.39
C VAL A 101 -4.66 3.43 14.24
N LYS A 102 -3.69 3.01 15.05
CA LYS A 102 -2.29 3.41 14.89
C LYS A 102 -1.77 2.94 13.53
N TYR A 103 -1.23 3.84 12.73
CA TYR A 103 -0.62 3.51 11.46
C TYR A 103 0.58 2.58 11.70
N ALA A 104 0.64 1.51 10.92
CA ALA A 104 1.73 0.55 10.99
C ALA A 104 3.01 1.19 10.45
N GLU A 105 4.05 1.22 11.28
CA GLU A 105 5.39 1.59 10.85
C GLU A 105 6.05 0.41 10.12
N LYS A 106 6.83 0.68 9.06
CA LYS A 106 7.53 -0.36 8.32
C LYS A 106 8.63 -0.97 9.21
N GLN A 107 8.32 -2.09 9.85
CA GLN A 107 9.32 -2.85 10.60
C GLN A 107 10.11 -3.77 9.65
N GLN A 108 11.26 -3.29 9.16
CA GLN A 108 12.20 -4.16 8.44
C GLN A 108 12.80 -5.15 9.43
N ARG A 109 12.46 -6.43 9.28
CA ARG A 109 13.04 -7.50 10.09
C ARG A 109 14.48 -7.73 9.63
N HIS A 110 15.43 -7.28 10.44
CA HIS A 110 16.83 -7.66 10.29
C HIS A 110 17.01 -9.02 10.95
N PHE A 111 17.30 -10.03 10.14
CA PHE A 111 17.69 -11.34 10.63
C PHE A 111 19.22 -11.38 10.74
N ALA A 112 19.73 -12.05 11.77
CA ALA A 112 21.16 -12.33 11.86
C ALA A 112 21.62 -13.06 10.59
N PRO A 113 22.85 -12.78 10.09
CA PRO A 113 23.36 -13.40 8.87
C PRO A 113 23.38 -14.93 8.97
N GLU A 114 23.65 -15.48 10.16
CA GLU A 114 23.59 -16.92 10.44
C GLU A 114 22.18 -17.48 10.22
N LYS A 115 21.15 -16.81 10.74
CA LYS A 115 19.73 -17.20 10.57
C LYS A 115 19.26 -17.11 9.12
N LEU A 116 19.78 -16.15 8.35
CA LEU A 116 19.55 -16.08 6.90
C LEU A 116 20.23 -17.24 6.18
N MET A 117 21.41 -17.67 6.64
CA MET A 117 22.18 -18.76 6.06
C MET A 117 21.56 -20.13 6.37
N GLU A 118 21.04 -20.34 7.58
CA GLU A 118 20.25 -21.53 7.95
C GLU A 118 19.03 -21.71 7.04
N GLY A 119 18.36 -20.61 6.67
CA GLY A 119 17.23 -20.64 5.73
C GLY A 119 17.60 -21.05 4.31
N ARG A 120 18.88 -20.97 3.91
CA ARG A 120 19.33 -21.42 2.58
C ARG A 120 19.36 -22.95 2.45
N ASN A 121 19.39 -23.67 3.57
CA ASN A 121 19.35 -25.13 3.60
C ASN A 121 17.92 -25.69 3.64
N ILE A 122 16.91 -24.82 3.72
CA ILE A 122 15.49 -25.21 3.63
C ILE A 122 15.09 -25.20 2.16
N ILE A 123 15.08 -26.39 1.56
CA ILE A 123 14.57 -26.60 0.21
C ILE A 123 13.05 -26.62 0.28
N GLY A 124 12.39 -25.53 -0.13
CA GLY A 124 10.94 -25.53 -0.29
C GLY A 124 10.52 -26.59 -1.30
N LEU A 125 9.30 -27.13 -1.19
CA LEU A 125 8.78 -28.23 -2.03
C LEU A 125 8.86 -27.95 -3.56
N GLN A 126 9.06 -26.69 -3.95
CA GLN A 126 9.19 -26.19 -5.33
C GLN A 126 10.65 -25.91 -5.77
N MET A 127 11.64 -26.04 -4.87
CA MET A 127 13.07 -25.91 -5.17
C MET A 127 13.60 -27.26 -5.70
N GLY A 128 13.03 -27.72 -6.81
CA GLY A 128 13.56 -28.82 -7.60
C GLY A 128 14.52 -28.31 -8.67
N THR A 129 15.68 -28.94 -8.81
CA THR A 129 16.52 -28.78 -9.99
C THR A 129 16.42 -30.04 -10.84
N ASN A 130 16.10 -29.90 -12.13
CA ASN A 130 16.15 -31.02 -13.09
C ASN A 130 17.60 -31.37 -13.50
N LYS A 131 18.62 -30.80 -12.84
CA LYS A 131 20.04 -30.90 -13.24
C LYS A 131 20.74 -32.22 -12.91
N LEU A 132 20.11 -33.18 -12.22
CA LEU A 132 20.78 -34.43 -11.82
C LEU A 132 20.12 -35.71 -12.33
N ALA A 133 19.21 -35.61 -13.32
CA ALA A 133 18.79 -36.77 -14.10
C ALA A 133 18.99 -36.44 -15.59
N SER A 134 20.12 -36.88 -16.15
CA SER A 134 20.26 -36.92 -17.60
C SER A 134 19.18 -37.86 -18.14
N GLN A 135 18.23 -37.31 -18.90
CA GLN A 135 17.25 -38.08 -19.65
C GLN A 135 17.86 -38.68 -20.93
N LYS A 136 19.19 -38.84 -21.04
CA LYS A 136 19.77 -39.75 -22.05
C LYS A 136 19.55 -41.19 -21.56
N GLY A 137 18.38 -41.76 -21.89
CA GLY A 137 18.12 -43.21 -21.76
C GLY A 137 16.85 -43.62 -21.01
N MET A 138 16.08 -42.69 -20.43
CA MET A 138 14.80 -43.05 -19.80
C MET A 138 13.67 -43.05 -20.83
N THR A 139 13.23 -44.23 -21.25
CA THR A 139 11.91 -44.39 -21.86
C THR A 139 10.86 -44.32 -20.75
N SER A 140 9.93 -43.38 -20.86
CA SER A 140 8.82 -43.26 -19.90
C SER A 140 7.96 -44.53 -19.89
N TYR A 141 7.50 -44.96 -18.72
CA TYR A 141 6.54 -46.06 -18.61
C TYR A 141 5.24 -45.65 -19.32
N GLY A 142 4.94 -46.31 -20.44
CA GLY A 142 3.72 -46.09 -21.23
C GLY A 142 3.91 -45.45 -22.61
N THR A 143 5.12 -45.13 -23.05
CA THR A 143 5.32 -44.57 -24.41
C THR A 143 5.28 -45.67 -25.48
N ARG A 144 4.51 -45.44 -26.56
CA ARG A 144 4.36 -46.40 -27.68
C ARG A 144 5.71 -46.63 -28.37
N ARG A 145 6.07 -47.90 -28.59
CA ARG A 145 7.18 -48.30 -29.46
C ARG A 145 6.79 -48.05 -30.91
N HIS A 146 7.19 -46.93 -31.51
CA HIS A 146 7.06 -46.75 -32.95
C HIS A 146 8.44 -46.57 -33.59
N LEU A 147 8.78 -47.53 -34.46
CA LEU A 147 9.71 -47.33 -35.56
C LEU A 147 9.29 -46.04 -36.28
N TYR A 148 10.08 -44.96 -36.26
CA TYR A 148 9.94 -43.91 -37.29
C TYR A 148 11.21 -43.04 -37.41
N ASP A 149 11.45 -42.66 -38.67
CA ASP A 149 12.65 -42.07 -39.28
C ASP A 149 12.97 -40.64 -38.81
N ALA A 150 14.27 -40.35 -38.64
CA ALA A 150 14.84 -39.13 -38.07
C ALA A 150 14.80 -37.88 -38.98
N LYS A 151 14.02 -37.92 -40.07
CA LYS A 151 14.01 -36.87 -41.11
C LYS A 151 12.88 -35.86 -41.04
N ILE A 152 11.95 -35.98 -40.10
CA ILE A 152 10.86 -34.99 -39.96
C ILE A 152 11.22 -34.04 -38.82
N GLY A 153 11.67 -32.84 -39.19
CA GLY A 153 12.07 -31.77 -38.28
C GLY A 153 10.94 -31.40 -37.31
N MET A 154 11.32 -31.10 -36.08
CA MET A 154 10.39 -30.72 -35.01
C MET A 154 10.15 -29.21 -35.08
N ASP A 155 8.89 -28.79 -35.20
CA ASP A 155 8.49 -27.37 -35.21
C ASP A 155 8.90 -26.65 -33.91
N ASN A 156 9.30 -25.39 -34.04
CA ASN A 156 9.70 -24.54 -32.92
C ASN A 156 8.50 -24.26 -31.99
N PRO A 157 8.63 -24.41 -30.67
CA PRO A 157 7.56 -24.06 -29.74
C PRO A 157 7.43 -22.54 -29.61
N MET A 158 6.26 -22.03 -30.01
CA MET A 158 5.79 -20.67 -29.75
C MET A 158 5.23 -20.55 -28.33
N ASP A 159 5.48 -19.38 -27.74
CA ASP A 159 4.96 -18.85 -26.48
C ASP A 159 5.58 -19.36 -25.15
N GLN A 160 6.25 -18.43 -24.46
CA GLN A 160 6.89 -18.61 -23.14
C GLN A 160 6.29 -17.69 -22.06
N SER A 161 5.13 -17.08 -22.34
CA SER A 161 4.55 -16.03 -21.47
C SER A 161 3.78 -16.56 -20.26
N THR A 162 3.43 -17.86 -20.22
CA THR A 162 2.73 -18.46 -19.08
C THR A 162 3.54 -19.60 -18.49
N ILE A 163 4.06 -19.40 -17.27
CA ILE A 163 4.88 -20.39 -16.55
C ILE A 163 3.98 -21.16 -15.59
N SER A 164 3.65 -22.40 -15.92
CA SER A 164 2.96 -23.37 -15.03
C SER A 164 3.90 -23.85 -13.92
N LEU A 165 3.32 -24.38 -12.83
CA LEU A 165 3.93 -24.75 -11.52
C LEU A 165 5.21 -25.63 -11.50
N GLN A 166 5.85 -25.95 -12.63
CA GLN A 166 7.02 -26.84 -12.70
C GLN A 166 8.05 -26.42 -13.77
N MET A 167 8.48 -25.16 -13.79
CA MET A 167 9.58 -24.75 -14.68
C MET A 167 10.86 -24.43 -13.91
N GLY A 168 11.82 -25.36 -13.99
CA GLY A 168 13.23 -25.12 -13.67
C GLY A 168 13.98 -24.50 -14.85
N THR A 169 15.00 -23.69 -14.56
CA THR A 169 15.85 -23.00 -15.55
C THR A 169 16.80 -23.96 -16.30
N ASN A 170 16.95 -23.75 -17.61
CA ASN A 170 17.84 -24.51 -18.51
C ASN A 170 19.20 -23.81 -18.79
N LYS A 171 19.51 -22.68 -18.14
CA LYS A 171 20.75 -21.92 -18.41
C LYS A 171 21.95 -22.48 -17.64
N GLY A 172 22.43 -23.65 -18.07
CA GLY A 172 23.66 -24.29 -17.59
C GLY A 172 24.31 -25.16 -18.67
N ALA A 173 25.61 -25.46 -18.49
CA ALA A 173 26.54 -25.95 -19.51
C ALA A 173 26.05 -27.13 -20.37
N SER A 174 26.13 -26.94 -21.69
CA SER A 174 26.11 -28.00 -22.71
C SER A 174 27.53 -28.54 -22.89
N GLN A 175 27.69 -29.86 -22.77
CA GLN A 175 28.76 -30.61 -23.44
C GLN A 175 28.17 -31.92 -23.97
N ALA A 176 28.17 -32.05 -25.30
CA ALA A 176 28.03 -33.22 -26.18
C ALA A 176 27.03 -34.37 -25.79
#